data_AF-A0A173MPL7-F1
#
_entry.id   AF-A0A173MPL7-F1
#
_cell.length_a   1.000
_cell.length_b   1.000
_cell.length_c   1.000
_cell.angle_alpha   90.00
_cell.angle_beta   90.00
_cell.angle_gamma   90.00
#
_symmetry.space_group_name_H-M   'P 1'
#
loop_
_entity.id
_entity.type
_entity.pdbx_description
1 polymer ?
#
loop_
_entity_poly.entity_id
_entity_poly.type
_entity_poly.pdbx_seq_one_letter_code
_entity_poly.pdbx_strand_id
1 'polypeptide(L)'
;MRVPANILLAFACLFTAVSCNNTTKTGEKKDTVNKVVSPFTGKILDGLFADTLPCADCEGIITVLDLNADSTFTLEQEYLGTKEGGHISYQLGKWSAVDSILTLNEITEGNRQYKIVGTNELQTLDNEGVIITGTKVNYTLHRQTGKFAPKKAIQVRGMLAYSDTSRIKICGWGKEYAVTYTPEAATAIKTAAAKIKSKPGERVLTEAEGKFVTQLGVSSSTPKESFVIEKFVKFLPGEKCRY
;
A
#
# COMPACT_ATOMS: atom_id res chain seq x y z
N MET A 1 12.68 19.53 -94.74
CA MET A 1 13.03 18.26 -94.08
C MET A 1 12.13 17.17 -94.64
N ARG A 2 12.75 16.07 -95.08
CA ARG A 2 12.12 14.95 -95.79
C ARG A 2 11.49 13.96 -94.78
N VAL A 3 10.25 13.58 -95.07
CA VAL A 3 9.49 12.38 -94.61
C VAL A 3 10.25 11.14 -95.19
N PRO A 4 10.25 9.90 -94.63
CA PRO A 4 9.02 9.16 -94.29
C PRO A 4 9.10 7.97 -93.29
N ALA A 5 7.94 7.31 -93.11
CA ALA A 5 7.74 5.83 -93.08
C ALA A 5 8.47 5.01 -91.98
N ASN A 6 7.95 3.92 -91.38
CA ASN A 6 6.84 3.02 -91.67
C ASN A 6 6.79 1.96 -90.54
N ILE A 7 5.60 1.39 -90.29
CA ILE A 7 5.33 -0.08 -90.23
C ILE A 7 5.77 -0.95 -89.03
N LEU A 8 4.73 -1.57 -88.45
CA LEU A 8 4.49 -2.96 -88.00
C LEU A 8 5.40 -3.73 -87.00
N LEU A 9 4.68 -4.46 -86.13
CA LEU A 9 4.89 -5.84 -85.64
C LEU A 9 6.33 -6.33 -85.38
N ALA A 10 6.60 -6.82 -84.16
CA ALA A 10 6.59 -8.26 -83.85
C ALA A 10 7.34 -8.59 -82.55
N PHE A 11 6.76 -9.55 -81.83
CA PHE A 11 7.38 -10.67 -81.11
C PHE A 11 8.77 -10.55 -80.44
N ALA A 12 8.74 -10.94 -79.17
CA ALA A 12 9.68 -11.82 -78.47
C ALA A 12 11.07 -11.27 -78.11
N CYS A 13 11.29 -11.14 -76.80
CA CYS A 13 12.55 -11.56 -76.18
C CYS A 13 12.28 -11.97 -74.74
N LEU A 14 12.36 -13.29 -74.50
CA LEU A 14 12.63 -13.88 -73.20
C LEU A 14 14.00 -13.36 -72.74
N PHE A 15 14.04 -12.65 -71.61
CA PHE A 15 15.26 -12.48 -70.82
C PHE A 15 14.97 -12.95 -69.40
N THR A 16 15.59 -14.08 -69.06
CA THR A 16 15.74 -14.58 -67.70
C THR A 16 16.81 -13.78 -66.98
N ALA A 17 16.47 -13.22 -65.82
CA ALA A 17 17.44 -12.91 -64.77
C ALA A 17 16.76 -12.99 -63.39
N VAL A 18 17.35 -13.79 -62.51
CA VAL A 18 16.95 -14.05 -61.12
C VAL A 18 17.45 -12.91 -60.23
N SER A 19 16.63 -12.42 -59.28
CA SER A 19 17.11 -12.04 -57.94
C SER A 19 15.95 -11.85 -56.94
N CYS A 20 16.12 -12.39 -55.74
CA CYS A 20 15.19 -12.35 -54.61
C CYS A 20 15.17 -10.98 -53.91
N ASN A 21 14.01 -10.58 -53.39
CA ASN A 21 13.95 -10.27 -51.96
C ASN A 21 12.54 -10.45 -51.39
N ASN A 22 12.48 -11.17 -50.26
CA ASN A 22 11.29 -11.42 -49.47
C ASN A 22 10.90 -10.17 -48.68
N THR A 23 9.63 -9.78 -48.75
CA THR A 23 9.03 -8.98 -47.68
C THR A 23 7.66 -9.54 -47.36
N THR A 24 7.66 -10.33 -46.30
CA THR A 24 6.49 -10.89 -45.60
C THR A 24 5.51 -9.81 -45.23
N LYS A 25 4.24 -10.01 -45.58
CA LYS A 25 3.11 -9.23 -45.06
C LYS A 25 2.97 -9.52 -43.57
N THR A 26 3.31 -8.54 -42.74
CA THR A 26 3.09 -8.58 -41.29
C THR A 26 1.61 -8.28 -41.05
N GLY A 27 0.85 -9.31 -40.67
CA GLY A 27 -0.45 -9.14 -40.06
C GLY A 27 -0.30 -8.44 -38.71
N GLU A 28 -1.22 -7.54 -38.41
CA GLU A 28 -1.37 -6.89 -37.12
C GLU A 28 -1.40 -7.94 -36.00
N LYS A 29 -0.29 -8.02 -35.24
CA LYS A 29 -0.32 -8.63 -33.93
C LYS A 29 -1.09 -7.67 -33.02
N LYS A 30 -2.26 -8.12 -32.60
CA LYS A 30 -2.93 -7.64 -31.40
C LYS A 30 -1.91 -7.76 -30.25
N ASP A 31 -1.30 -6.65 -29.86
CA ASP A 31 -0.41 -6.57 -28.71
C ASP A 31 -1.21 -6.99 -27.47
N THR A 32 -1.11 -8.28 -27.20
CA THR A 32 -1.51 -8.85 -25.93
C THR A 32 -0.44 -8.36 -24.98
N VAL A 33 -0.73 -7.28 -24.26
CA VAL A 33 0.03 -6.90 -23.07
C VAL A 33 -0.04 -8.11 -22.17
N ASN A 34 0.98 -8.97 -22.25
CA ASN A 34 1.23 -9.98 -21.24
C ASN A 34 1.46 -9.19 -19.96
N LYS A 35 0.41 -9.08 -19.14
CA LYS A 35 0.51 -8.61 -17.77
C LYS A 35 1.49 -9.58 -17.13
N VAL A 36 2.76 -9.17 -17.01
CA VAL A 36 3.77 -9.95 -16.30
C VAL A 36 3.24 -10.07 -14.88
N VAL A 37 2.64 -11.23 -14.59
CA VAL A 37 2.15 -11.50 -13.25
C VAL A 37 3.40 -11.70 -12.41
N SER A 38 3.65 -10.77 -11.49
CA SER A 38 4.72 -10.89 -10.51
C SER A 38 4.71 -12.30 -9.92
N PRO A 39 5.86 -12.99 -9.82
CA PRO A 39 5.91 -14.27 -9.11
C PRO A 39 5.61 -14.09 -7.61
N PHE A 40 5.67 -12.86 -7.10
CA PHE A 40 5.35 -12.50 -5.73
C PHE A 40 3.87 -12.17 -5.60
N THR A 41 3.07 -13.19 -5.31
CA THR A 41 1.66 -13.01 -4.96
C THR A 41 1.52 -12.52 -3.51
N GLY A 42 0.38 -11.91 -3.18
CA GLY A 42 0.13 -11.34 -1.85
C GLY A 42 0.36 -12.33 -0.69
N LYS A 43 0.01 -13.61 -0.89
CA LYS A 43 0.15 -14.69 0.09
C LYS A 43 1.59 -15.24 0.26
N ILE A 44 2.53 -14.74 -0.54
CA ILE A 44 3.96 -15.11 -0.41
C ILE A 44 4.70 -14.04 0.40
N LEU A 45 4.21 -12.80 0.34
CA LEU A 45 4.86 -11.65 0.97
C LEU A 45 4.26 -11.29 2.32
N ASP A 46 3.06 -11.74 2.68
CA ASP A 46 2.49 -11.49 4.00
C ASP A 46 3.45 -11.95 5.13
N GLY A 47 3.44 -11.20 6.21
CA GLY A 47 4.30 -11.39 7.37
C GLY A 47 5.00 -10.10 7.82
N LEU A 48 5.85 -10.29 8.82
CA LEU A 48 6.52 -9.21 9.53
C LEU A 48 7.92 -8.98 8.96
N PHE A 49 8.25 -7.73 8.67
CA PHE A 49 9.57 -7.29 8.27
C PHE A 49 10.04 -6.20 9.23
N ALA A 50 11.32 -6.22 9.60
CA ALA A 50 11.88 -5.19 10.46
C ALA A 50 13.37 -4.99 10.22
N ASP A 51 13.82 -3.76 10.45
CA ASP A 51 15.24 -3.40 10.63
C ASP A 51 15.34 -1.98 11.22
N THR A 52 16.56 -1.55 11.54
CA THR A 52 16.87 -0.15 11.84
C THR A 52 17.33 0.54 10.56
N LEU A 53 16.47 1.39 10.00
CA LEU A 53 16.78 2.13 8.79
C LEU A 53 17.60 3.40 9.11
N PRO A 54 18.47 3.85 8.20
CA PRO A 54 19.23 5.08 8.34
C PRO A 54 18.33 6.30 8.44
N CYS A 55 18.79 7.30 9.20
CA CYS A 55 18.09 8.55 9.43
C CYS A 55 19.03 9.72 9.14
N ALA A 56 18.55 10.76 8.47
CA ALA A 56 19.39 11.89 8.07
C ALA A 56 19.77 12.79 9.26
N ASP A 57 18.87 12.93 10.23
CA ASP A 57 18.94 13.86 11.35
C ASP A 57 18.67 13.20 12.71
N CYS A 58 18.74 11.88 12.77
CA CYS A 58 18.55 11.08 13.98
C CYS A 58 19.45 9.83 13.97
N GLU A 59 19.51 9.09 15.08
CA GLU A 59 20.43 7.94 15.22
C GLU A 59 20.03 6.74 14.34
N GLY A 60 18.74 6.66 14.00
CA GLY A 60 18.16 5.60 13.19
C GLY A 60 16.66 5.51 13.38
N ILE A 61 16.00 4.73 12.53
CA ILE A 61 14.55 4.51 12.57
C ILE A 61 14.30 3.01 12.68
N ILE A 62 13.92 2.53 13.87
CA ILE A 62 13.44 1.15 14.00
C ILE A 62 12.12 1.06 13.24
N THR A 63 12.13 0.31 12.15
CA THR A 63 11.02 0.19 11.22
C THR A 63 10.47 -1.22 11.30
N VAL A 64 9.17 -1.35 11.53
CA VAL A 64 8.46 -2.63 11.56
C VAL A 64 7.28 -2.54 10.60
N LEU A 65 7.28 -3.39 9.58
CA LEU A 65 6.24 -3.47 8.56
C LEU A 65 5.56 -4.84 8.65
N ASP A 66 4.29 -4.83 9.04
CA ASP A 66 3.42 -6.00 9.09
C ASP A 66 2.50 -6.02 7.86
N LEU A 67 2.75 -6.96 6.94
CA LEU A 67 1.94 -7.16 5.74
C LEU A 67 0.92 -8.27 5.99
N ASN A 68 -0.37 -7.96 5.94
CA ASN A 68 -1.43 -8.94 6.12
C ASN A 68 -1.83 -9.59 4.79
N ALA A 69 -2.26 -10.85 4.84
CA ALA A 69 -2.65 -11.65 3.68
C ALA A 69 -3.82 -11.07 2.87
N ASP A 70 -4.62 -10.18 3.47
CA ASP A 70 -5.72 -9.49 2.80
C ASP A 70 -5.34 -8.11 2.23
N SER A 71 -4.05 -7.91 1.97
CA SER A 71 -3.50 -6.70 1.37
C SER A 71 -3.63 -5.45 2.25
N THR A 72 -3.79 -5.60 3.56
CA THR A 72 -3.66 -4.50 4.53
C THR A 72 -2.31 -4.53 5.23
N PHE A 73 -1.80 -3.39 5.71
CA PHE A 73 -0.54 -3.35 6.46
C PHE A 73 -0.60 -2.45 7.68
N THR A 74 0.31 -2.70 8.63
CA THR A 74 0.70 -1.75 9.68
C THR A 74 2.18 -1.44 9.55
N LEU A 75 2.54 -0.17 9.54
CA LEU A 75 3.92 0.31 9.60
C LEU A 75 4.12 1.04 10.92
N GLU A 76 5.02 0.56 11.76
CA GLU A 76 5.51 1.23 12.98
C GLU A 76 6.90 1.79 12.70
N GLN A 77 7.14 3.05 13.06
CA GLN A 77 8.46 3.67 12.98
C GLN A 77 8.79 4.36 14.30
N GLU A 78 9.88 3.93 14.94
CA GLU A 78 10.44 4.58 16.12
C GLU A 78 11.71 5.34 15.75
N TYR A 79 11.67 6.66 15.88
CA TYR A 79 12.78 7.56 15.59
C TYR A 79 13.66 7.71 16.84
N LEU A 80 14.95 7.39 16.71
CA LEU A 80 15.89 7.36 17.82
C LEU A 80 16.75 8.63 17.87
N GLY A 81 17.06 9.12 19.08
CA GLY A 81 18.03 10.20 19.27
C GLY A 81 17.69 11.56 18.63
N THR A 82 16.39 11.86 18.43
CA THR A 82 15.95 13.15 17.89
C THR A 82 16.09 14.27 18.94
N LYS A 83 16.18 15.53 18.48
CA LYS A 83 16.28 16.71 19.37
C LYS A 83 15.08 16.89 20.30
N GLU A 84 13.90 16.46 19.86
CA GLU A 84 12.64 16.56 20.61
C GLU A 84 12.36 15.32 21.49
N GLY A 85 13.28 14.34 21.50
CA GLY A 85 13.07 13.05 22.10
C GLY A 85 12.41 12.06 21.14
N GLY A 86 12.80 10.79 21.24
CA GLY A 86 12.32 9.76 20.32
C GLY A 86 10.80 9.63 20.33
N HIS A 87 10.22 9.36 19.15
CA HIS A 87 8.79 9.22 18.99
C HIS A 87 8.45 8.00 18.12
N ILE A 88 7.23 7.50 18.26
CA ILE A 88 6.71 6.35 17.51
C ILE A 88 5.53 6.82 16.69
N SER A 89 5.55 6.55 15.39
CA SER A 89 4.43 6.76 14.48
C SER A 89 3.88 5.45 13.95
N TYR A 90 2.60 5.46 13.58
CA TYR A 90 1.93 4.33 12.93
C TYR A 90 1.28 4.78 11.64
N GLN A 91 1.42 3.96 10.59
CA GLN A 91 0.64 4.10 9.37
C GLN A 91 -0.09 2.80 9.06
N LEU A 92 -1.38 2.93 8.73
CA LEU A 92 -2.26 1.83 8.38
C LEU A 92 -2.77 2.08 6.98
N GLY A 93 -2.72 1.06 6.13
CA GLY A 93 -3.08 1.23 4.73
C GLY A 93 -3.27 -0.10 4.01
N LYS A 94 -3.33 -0.02 2.69
CA LYS A 94 -3.31 -1.19 1.81
C LYS A 94 -1.98 -1.33 1.13
N TRP A 95 -1.55 -2.55 0.84
CA TRP A 95 -0.35 -2.79 0.07
C TRP A 95 -0.65 -3.55 -1.20
N SER A 96 0.17 -3.33 -2.21
CA SER A 96 0.09 -4.00 -3.51
C SER A 96 1.48 -4.34 -4.01
N ALA A 97 1.61 -5.45 -4.72
CA ALA A 97 2.84 -5.82 -5.39
C ALA A 97 2.60 -5.95 -6.90
N VAL A 98 3.39 -5.24 -7.69
CA VAL A 98 3.41 -5.36 -9.16
C VAL A 98 4.88 -5.56 -9.57
N ASP A 99 5.12 -6.54 -10.45
CA ASP A 99 6.44 -7.02 -10.85
C ASP A 99 7.36 -7.41 -9.68
N SER A 100 8.16 -6.48 -9.18
CA SER A 100 8.98 -6.69 -7.96
C SER A 100 8.99 -5.45 -7.09
N ILE A 101 7.94 -4.64 -7.18
CA ILE A 101 7.77 -3.41 -6.41
C ILE A 101 6.54 -3.59 -5.52
N LEU A 102 6.78 -3.55 -4.21
CA LEU A 102 5.73 -3.44 -3.21
C LEU A 102 5.48 -1.96 -2.92
N THR A 103 4.21 -1.55 -2.96
CA THR A 103 3.78 -0.17 -2.68
C THR A 103 2.83 -0.17 -1.50
N LEU A 104 3.06 0.75 -0.55
CA LEU A 104 2.12 1.07 0.53
C LEU A 104 1.23 2.24 0.11
N ASN A 105 -0.08 2.01 0.14
CA ASN A 105 -1.13 2.91 -0.30
C ASN A 105 -1.94 3.39 0.91
N GLU A 106 -2.75 4.44 0.71
CA GLU A 106 -3.60 5.03 1.75
C GLU A 106 -2.82 5.55 2.97
N ILE A 107 -1.56 5.94 2.72
CA ILE A 107 -0.67 6.57 3.69
C ILE A 107 -0.77 8.09 3.66
N THR A 108 -0.44 8.72 4.78
CA THR A 108 -0.45 10.17 4.93
C THR A 108 0.88 10.83 4.58
N GLU A 109 1.96 10.05 4.45
CA GLU A 109 3.32 10.58 4.29
C GLU A 109 4.01 9.96 3.07
N GLY A 110 4.12 10.75 2.00
CA GLY A 110 4.92 10.43 0.83
C GLY A 110 4.48 9.18 0.08
N ASN A 111 5.30 8.79 -0.91
CA ASN A 111 5.23 7.48 -1.54
C ASN A 111 6.14 6.54 -0.75
N ARG A 112 5.68 5.32 -0.47
CA ARG A 112 6.50 4.32 0.20
C ARG A 112 6.50 3.04 -0.60
N GLN A 113 7.67 2.75 -1.19
CA GLN A 113 7.86 1.62 -2.08
C GLN A 113 9.09 0.82 -1.67
N TYR A 114 9.05 -0.47 -1.97
CA TYR A 114 10.12 -1.41 -1.70
C TYR A 114 10.38 -2.27 -2.93
N LYS A 115 11.64 -2.47 -3.28
CA LYS A 115 12.05 -3.56 -4.17
C LYS A 115 11.97 -4.87 -3.40
N ILE A 116 11.22 -5.81 -3.96
CA ILE A 116 11.20 -7.20 -3.50
C ILE A 116 12.49 -7.85 -4.02
N VAL A 117 13.46 -8.04 -3.13
CA VAL A 117 14.73 -8.71 -3.45
C VAL A 117 14.54 -10.23 -3.37
N GLY A 118 13.73 -10.68 -2.41
CA GLY A 118 13.29 -12.06 -2.25
C GLY A 118 12.10 -12.13 -1.29
N THR A 119 11.65 -13.34 -0.94
CA THR A 119 10.53 -13.51 -0.01
C THR A 119 10.85 -13.02 1.40
N ASN A 120 12.11 -12.82 1.75
CA ASN A 120 12.56 -12.46 3.09
C ASN A 120 13.17 -11.05 3.19
N GLU A 121 13.27 -10.32 2.07
CA GLU A 121 14.01 -9.06 2.00
C GLU A 121 13.29 -8.02 1.14
N LEU A 122 13.06 -6.85 1.74
CA LEU A 122 12.45 -5.69 1.10
C LEU A 122 13.41 -4.51 1.17
N GLN A 123 13.94 -4.09 0.02
CA GLN A 123 14.83 -2.93 -0.05
C GLN A 123 14.01 -1.66 -0.27
N THR A 124 14.12 -0.69 0.63
CA THR A 124 13.41 0.60 0.51
C THR A 124 13.89 1.35 -0.73
N LEU A 125 12.92 1.93 -1.46
CA LEU A 125 13.16 2.79 -2.62
C LEU A 125 13.08 4.26 -2.23
N ASP A 126 13.69 5.13 -3.03
CA ASP A 126 13.50 6.57 -2.91
C ASP A 126 12.10 7.01 -3.37
N ASN A 127 11.83 8.32 -3.32
CA ASN A 127 10.52 8.89 -3.64
C ASN A 127 10.18 8.74 -5.14
N GLU A 128 11.19 8.55 -5.98
CA GLU A 128 11.09 8.31 -7.43
C GLU A 128 10.93 6.82 -7.76
N GLY A 129 10.97 5.93 -6.76
CA GLY A 129 10.84 4.48 -6.92
C GLY A 129 12.12 3.81 -7.41
N VAL A 130 13.27 4.43 -7.19
CA VAL A 130 14.59 3.95 -7.60
C VAL A 130 15.36 3.39 -6.40
N ILE A 131 16.24 2.42 -6.67
CA ILE A 131 17.12 1.86 -5.63
C ILE A 131 18.07 2.95 -5.15
N ILE A 132 18.12 3.15 -3.83
CA ILE A 132 19.07 4.05 -3.20
C ILE A 132 20.48 3.48 -3.39
N THR A 133 21.30 4.16 -4.19
CA THR A 133 22.68 3.75 -4.52
C THR A 133 23.68 4.81 -4.06
N GLY A 134 24.97 4.45 -4.01
CA GLY A 134 26.03 5.38 -3.62
C GLY A 134 26.13 5.66 -2.11
N THR A 135 25.33 4.98 -1.28
CA THR A 135 25.36 5.09 0.18
C THR A 135 26.08 3.89 0.80
N LYS A 136 26.78 4.10 1.93
CA LYS A 136 27.38 3.01 2.73
C LYS A 136 26.44 2.40 3.76
N VAL A 137 25.19 2.87 3.80
CA VAL A 137 24.17 2.47 4.77
C VAL A 137 23.11 1.60 4.12
N ASN A 138 22.53 0.67 4.89
CA ASN A 138 21.60 -0.34 4.41
C ASN A 138 20.15 0.12 4.58
N TYR A 139 19.33 0.01 3.52
CA TYR A 139 17.91 0.38 3.53
C TYR A 139 16.97 -0.84 3.41
N THR A 140 17.43 -2.02 3.83
CA THR A 140 16.71 -3.29 3.68
C THR A 140 15.97 -3.65 4.95
N LEU A 141 14.71 -4.06 4.83
CA LEU A 141 13.94 -4.71 5.88
C LEU A 141 14.02 -6.23 5.71
N HIS A 142 14.24 -6.93 6.81
CA HIS A 142 14.36 -8.39 6.82
C HIS A 142 13.14 -9.02 7.46
N ARG A 143 12.70 -10.15 6.92
CA ARG A 143 11.58 -10.92 7.47
C ARG A 143 11.92 -11.40 8.88
N GLN A 144 10.95 -11.24 9.78
CA GLN A 144 11.04 -11.60 11.18
C GLN A 144 10.24 -12.87 11.47
N THR A 145 10.68 -13.62 12.48
CA THR A 145 9.89 -14.73 13.04
C THR A 145 9.05 -14.16 14.20
N GLY A 146 7.73 -14.20 14.09
CA GLY A 146 6.85 -13.67 15.14
C GLY A 146 5.57 -13.06 14.59
N LYS A 147 4.83 -12.40 15.49
CA LYS A 147 3.64 -11.61 15.16
C LYS A 147 3.91 -10.16 15.52
N PHE A 148 3.30 -9.25 14.78
CA PHE A 148 3.34 -7.84 15.10
C PHE A 148 2.76 -7.57 16.49
N ALA A 149 3.47 -6.77 17.28
CA ALA A 149 3.07 -6.32 18.60
C ALA A 149 3.41 -4.83 18.72
N PRO A 150 2.41 -3.92 18.73
CA PRO A 150 2.65 -2.49 18.77
C PRO A 150 3.35 -2.07 20.07
N LYS A 151 4.35 -1.18 19.98
CA LYS A 151 5.04 -0.63 21.17
C LYS A 151 4.19 0.35 21.98
N LYS A 152 3.22 1.00 21.34
CA LYS A 152 2.32 2.02 21.89
C LYS A 152 0.90 1.85 21.34
N ALA A 153 -0.05 2.60 21.91
CA ALA A 153 -1.37 2.73 21.33
C ALA A 153 -1.26 3.22 19.86
N ILE A 154 -1.96 2.53 18.96
CA ILE A 154 -1.96 2.84 17.54
C ILE A 154 -2.88 4.03 17.31
N GLN A 155 -2.36 5.07 16.66
CA GLN A 155 -3.17 6.16 16.16
C GLN A 155 -3.94 5.70 14.92
N VAL A 156 -5.26 5.82 14.98
CA VAL A 156 -6.16 5.47 13.88
C VAL A 156 -7.00 6.65 13.45
N ARG A 157 -7.30 6.68 12.16
CA ARG A 157 -8.35 7.53 11.58
C ARG A 157 -9.44 6.63 11.04
N GLY A 158 -10.70 6.87 11.42
CA GLY A 158 -11.80 6.01 11.00
C GLY A 158 -13.18 6.62 11.19
N MET A 159 -14.17 6.09 10.48
CA MET A 159 -15.58 6.50 10.64
C MET A 159 -16.16 5.81 11.86
N LEU A 160 -16.30 6.54 12.97
CA LEU A 160 -16.86 6.03 14.22
C LEU A 160 -18.38 6.23 14.24
N ALA A 161 -19.13 5.15 14.47
CA ALA A 161 -20.54 5.18 14.82
C ALA A 161 -20.68 5.01 16.34
N TYR A 162 -20.71 6.11 17.09
CA TYR A 162 -20.78 6.09 18.55
C TYR A 162 -22.20 5.76 19.03
N SER A 163 -22.36 4.64 19.74
CA SER A 163 -23.61 4.11 20.32
C SER A 163 -23.32 3.03 21.36
N ASP A 164 -24.33 2.35 21.89
CA ASP A 164 -24.16 1.21 22.79
C ASP A 164 -23.44 0.01 22.12
N THR A 165 -23.56 -0.12 20.80
CA THR A 165 -22.87 -1.13 19.98
C THR A 165 -21.92 -0.45 19.00
N SER A 166 -20.99 0.33 19.53
CA SER A 166 -20.12 1.19 18.74
C SER A 166 -19.26 0.41 17.73
N ARG A 167 -19.10 0.99 16.53
CA ARG A 167 -18.28 0.44 15.45
C ARG A 167 -17.38 1.52 14.87
N ILE A 168 -16.17 1.15 14.44
CA ILE A 168 -15.29 2.03 13.69
C ILE A 168 -14.84 1.37 12.40
N LYS A 169 -14.99 2.07 11.27
CA LYS A 169 -14.39 1.66 10.00
C LYS A 169 -13.06 2.40 9.81
N ILE A 170 -11.94 1.69 9.95
CA ILE A 170 -10.59 2.26 9.83
C ILE A 170 -10.38 2.70 8.38
N CYS A 171 -9.92 3.94 8.18
CA CYS A 171 -9.79 4.51 6.84
C CYS A 171 -8.81 3.70 5.98
N GLY A 172 -7.56 3.53 6.43
CA GLY A 172 -6.52 2.88 5.62
C GLY A 172 -6.72 1.39 5.35
N TRP A 173 -7.58 0.71 6.13
CA TRP A 173 -7.88 -0.71 5.88
C TRP A 173 -9.24 -0.93 5.21
N GLY A 174 -10.16 0.04 5.33
CA GLY A 174 -11.55 -0.16 4.96
C GLY A 174 -12.29 -1.23 5.79
N LYS A 175 -11.69 -1.72 6.88
CA LYS A 175 -12.26 -2.77 7.76
C LYS A 175 -13.02 -2.16 8.94
N GLU A 176 -14.06 -2.86 9.38
CA GLU A 176 -14.96 -2.39 10.44
C GLU A 176 -14.87 -3.23 11.71
N TYR A 177 -14.51 -2.59 12.83
CA TYR A 177 -14.28 -3.22 14.12
C TYR A 177 -15.38 -2.87 15.12
N ALA A 178 -15.66 -3.79 16.03
CA ALA A 178 -16.40 -3.45 17.25
C ALA A 178 -15.51 -2.58 18.15
N VAL A 179 -16.10 -1.60 18.83
CA VAL A 179 -15.35 -0.65 19.65
C VAL A 179 -15.80 -0.71 21.10
N THR A 180 -14.82 -0.77 21.99
CA THR A 180 -14.99 -0.44 23.41
C THR A 180 -14.11 0.75 23.76
N TYR A 181 -14.32 1.32 24.94
CA TYR A 181 -13.69 2.57 25.37
C TYR A 181 -13.13 2.43 26.77
N THR A 182 -12.04 3.13 27.05
CA THR A 182 -11.69 3.49 28.42
C THR A 182 -12.71 4.50 28.97
N PRO A 183 -12.89 4.61 30.30
CA PRO A 183 -13.80 5.59 30.90
C PRO A 183 -13.51 7.03 30.46
N GLU A 184 -12.23 7.38 30.34
CA GLU A 184 -11.76 8.70 29.92
C GLU A 184 -12.14 8.97 28.47
N ALA A 185 -11.88 8.02 27.56
CA ALA A 185 -12.24 8.14 26.17
C ALA A 185 -13.76 8.21 25.97
N ALA A 186 -14.53 7.40 26.70
CA ALA A 186 -16.00 7.42 26.65
C ALA A 186 -16.55 8.81 27.04
N THR A 187 -16.01 9.40 28.11
CA THR A 187 -16.40 10.74 28.57
C THR A 187 -16.04 11.82 27.54
N ALA A 188 -14.83 11.77 26.98
CA ALA A 188 -14.38 12.71 25.97
C ALA A 188 -15.23 12.65 24.69
N ILE A 189 -15.53 11.44 24.21
CA ILE A 189 -16.36 11.20 23.02
C ILE A 189 -17.78 11.70 23.24
N LYS A 190 -18.41 11.36 24.37
CA LYS A 190 -19.76 11.84 24.70
C LYS A 190 -19.84 13.37 24.69
N THR A 191 -18.84 14.02 25.29
CA THR A 191 -18.74 15.49 25.31
C THR A 191 -18.56 16.07 23.91
N ALA A 192 -17.69 15.48 23.09
CA ALA A 192 -17.44 15.95 21.72
C ALA A 192 -18.67 15.72 20.81
N ALA A 193 -19.35 14.58 20.94
CA ALA A 193 -20.55 14.25 20.17
C ALA A 193 -21.68 15.24 20.44
N ALA A 194 -21.88 15.64 21.70
CA ALA A 194 -22.85 16.67 22.09
C ALA A 194 -22.54 18.03 21.46
N LYS A 195 -21.26 18.44 21.41
CA LYS A 195 -20.82 19.70 20.80
C LYS A 195 -21.13 19.78 19.31
N ILE A 196 -20.93 18.67 18.59
CA ILE A 196 -21.22 18.59 17.14
C ILE A 196 -22.65 18.16 16.83
N LYS A 197 -23.49 17.95 17.86
CA LYS A 197 -24.88 17.48 17.75
C LYS A 197 -25.01 16.16 16.95
N SER A 198 -24.00 15.29 17.02
CA SER A 198 -24.01 13.98 16.38
C SER A 198 -25.05 13.08 17.05
N LYS A 199 -25.87 12.39 16.25
CA LYS A 199 -26.83 11.41 16.77
C LYS A 199 -26.11 10.09 17.10
N PRO A 200 -26.61 9.29 18.06
CA PRO A 200 -26.10 7.93 18.27
C PRO A 200 -26.16 7.10 16.97
N GLY A 201 -25.07 6.40 16.67
CA GLY A 201 -24.92 5.60 15.46
C GLY A 201 -24.59 6.39 14.19
N GLU A 202 -24.65 7.73 14.22
CA GLU A 202 -24.18 8.57 13.12
C GLU A 202 -22.66 8.39 12.95
N ARG A 203 -22.21 8.22 11.71
CA ARG A 203 -20.80 8.01 11.40
C ARG A 203 -20.08 9.33 11.26
N VAL A 204 -19.15 9.60 12.18
CA VAL A 204 -18.30 10.79 12.16
C VAL A 204 -16.85 10.36 12.02
N LEU A 205 -16.11 11.03 11.13
CA LEU A 205 -14.68 10.79 11.00
C LEU A 205 -13.98 11.16 12.30
N THR A 206 -13.16 10.24 12.80
CA THR A 206 -12.59 10.29 14.14
C THR A 206 -11.11 9.97 14.09
N GLU A 207 -10.31 10.75 14.81
CA GLU A 207 -8.95 10.39 15.18
C GLU A 207 -8.93 9.92 16.63
N ALA A 208 -8.29 8.78 16.87
CA ALA A 208 -8.21 8.13 18.18
C ALA A 208 -6.92 7.32 18.30
N GLU A 209 -6.51 7.01 19.52
CA GLU A 209 -5.41 6.08 19.81
C GLU A 209 -5.98 4.89 20.59
N GLY A 210 -5.49 3.70 20.29
CA GLY A 210 -6.01 2.48 20.92
C GLY A 210 -5.28 1.21 20.56
N LYS A 211 -5.90 0.07 20.88
CA LYS A 211 -5.31 -1.26 20.66
C LYS A 211 -6.32 -2.21 20.01
N PHE A 212 -5.84 -3.03 19.08
CA PHE A 212 -6.61 -4.14 18.55
C PHE A 212 -6.53 -5.32 19.52
N VAL A 213 -7.68 -5.92 19.83
CA VAL A 213 -7.79 -7.05 20.76
C VAL A 213 -8.51 -8.19 20.05
N THR A 214 -7.86 -9.35 20.01
CA THR A 214 -8.47 -10.59 19.55
C THR A 214 -9.18 -11.26 20.72
N GLN A 215 -10.49 -11.40 20.65
CA GLN A 215 -11.26 -12.19 21.61
C GLN A 215 -11.58 -13.56 20.99
N LEU A 216 -11.29 -14.63 21.73
CA LEU A 216 -11.77 -15.97 21.38
C LEU A 216 -13.24 -16.07 21.79
N GLY A 217 -14.13 -16.29 20.82
CA GLY A 217 -15.55 -16.46 21.08
C GLY A 217 -15.82 -17.81 21.76
N VAL A 218 -16.62 -17.80 22.83
CA VAL A 218 -16.99 -19.02 23.59
C VAL A 218 -17.88 -19.98 22.76
N SER A 219 -18.43 -19.54 21.61
CA SER A 219 -19.27 -20.40 20.74
C SER A 219 -19.01 -20.30 19.23
N SER A 220 -18.00 -19.55 18.78
CA SER A 220 -17.67 -19.41 17.35
C SER A 220 -16.19 -19.68 17.10
N SER A 221 -15.89 -20.58 16.17
CA SER A 221 -14.53 -20.99 15.79
C SER A 221 -13.69 -19.89 15.10
N THR A 222 -14.27 -18.70 14.88
CA THR A 222 -13.59 -17.56 14.25
C THR A 222 -13.22 -16.52 15.32
N PRO A 223 -11.93 -16.19 15.50
CA PRO A 223 -11.51 -15.10 16.37
C PRO A 223 -12.19 -13.79 15.95
N LYS A 224 -12.73 -13.04 16.92
CA LYS A 224 -13.36 -11.74 16.65
C LYS A 224 -12.44 -10.62 17.12
N GLU A 225 -11.95 -9.84 16.18
CA GLU A 225 -11.13 -8.67 16.48
C GLU A 225 -12.01 -7.47 16.86
N SER A 226 -11.55 -6.74 17.86
CA SER A 226 -12.16 -5.51 18.35
C SER A 226 -11.09 -4.43 18.52
N PHE A 227 -11.52 -3.18 18.65
CA PHE A 227 -10.63 -2.05 18.89
C PHE A 227 -11.03 -1.35 20.18
N VAL A 228 -10.09 -1.21 21.11
CA VAL A 228 -10.29 -0.45 22.34
C VAL A 228 -9.74 0.94 22.11
N ILE A 229 -10.62 1.96 22.13
CA ILE A 229 -10.19 3.35 22.11
C ILE A 229 -9.72 3.73 23.52
N GLU A 230 -8.41 3.94 23.65
CA GLU A 230 -7.77 4.33 24.91
C GLU A 230 -7.75 5.86 25.07
N LYS A 231 -7.63 6.58 23.94
CA LYS A 231 -7.66 8.04 23.91
C LYS A 231 -8.40 8.55 22.67
N PHE A 232 -9.36 9.42 22.90
CA PHE A 232 -10.03 10.17 21.83
C PHE A 232 -9.21 11.42 21.50
N VAL A 233 -8.96 11.67 20.22
CA VAL A 233 -8.24 12.88 19.76
C VAL A 233 -9.23 13.95 19.33
N LYS A 234 -10.03 13.69 18.29
CA LYS A 234 -11.04 14.63 17.77
C LYS A 234 -12.04 13.99 16.82
N PHE A 235 -13.16 14.68 16.64
CA PHE A 235 -14.07 14.48 15.51
C PHE A 235 -13.76 15.45 14.38
N LEU A 236 -14.00 15.01 13.15
CA LEU A 236 -13.89 15.79 11.92
C LEU A 236 -15.23 15.71 11.16
N PRO A 237 -16.24 16.51 11.57
CA PRO A 237 -17.58 16.46 10.98
C PRO A 237 -17.57 16.85 9.50
N GLY A 238 -18.35 16.14 8.67
CA GLY A 238 -18.44 16.38 7.23
C GLY A 238 -17.30 15.79 6.40
N GLU A 239 -16.18 15.43 7.02
CA GLU A 239 -15.11 14.71 6.34
C GLU A 239 -15.43 13.21 6.19
N LYS A 240 -14.78 12.57 5.20
CA LYS A 240 -14.90 11.14 4.92
C LYS A 240 -13.52 10.54 4.76
N CYS A 241 -13.39 9.23 5.04
CA CYS A 241 -12.21 8.48 4.60
C CYS A 241 -12.06 8.59 3.08
N ARG A 242 -10.81 8.71 2.63
CA ARG A 242 -10.41 8.49 1.24
C ARG A 242 -9.90 7.06 1.18
N TYR A 243 -10.58 6.21 0.42
CA TYR A 243 -10.30 4.77 0.27
C TYR A 243 -9.74 4.46 -1.11
#